data_AF-A0A3B9KRP2-F1
#
_entry.id   AF-A0A3B9KRP2-F1
#
_cell.length_a   1.000
_cell.length_b   1.000
_cell.length_c   1.000
_cell.angle_alpha   90.00
_cell.angle_beta   90.00
_cell.angle_gamma   90.00
#
_symmetry.space_group_name_H-M   'P 1'
#
loop_
_entity.id
_entity.type
_entity.pdbx_description
1 polymer ?
#
loop_
_entity_poly.entity_id
_entity_poly.type
_entity_poly.pdbx_seq_one_letter_code
_entity_poly.pdbx_strand_id
1 'polypeptide(L)'
;MRIPIIYITGHSDESKLKRAKSTAPLGYIIKPFDPKQLQITLDMAFRKIETDQQLLHYQKRLEEMVNKKTYDLQREIERRKTVEASLVRQNEELVALNKELKLKNQQIMAKTLKLYQKDQLLKKLTKSLLDKKDKEKKVIDPEIVKMIRALQNHFEEHTLDEFEVRFSDIYHGFNDRLLK
;
A
#
# COMPACT_ATOMS: atom_id res chain seq x y z
N MET A 1 24.38 -46.28 -4.02
CA MET A 1 25.00 -46.60 -5.33
C MET A 1 24.12 -47.61 -6.04
N ARG A 2 23.80 -47.38 -7.32
CA ARG A 2 23.14 -48.38 -8.18
C ARG A 2 24.23 -48.94 -9.09
N ILE A 3 24.54 -50.23 -8.95
CA ILE A 3 25.57 -50.88 -9.77
C ILE A 3 24.95 -51.17 -11.14
N PRO A 4 25.56 -50.75 -12.26
CA PRO A 4 25.08 -51.09 -13.58
C PRO A 4 25.19 -52.59 -13.83
N ILE A 5 24.08 -53.20 -14.24
CA ILE A 5 24.04 -54.63 -14.56
C ILE A 5 23.81 -54.78 -16.05
N ILE A 6 24.69 -55.53 -16.70
CA ILE A 6 24.52 -56.02 -18.08
C ILE A 6 24.52 -57.53 -18.01
N TYR A 7 23.51 -58.18 -18.58
CA TYR A 7 23.44 -59.63 -18.62
C TYR A 7 24.04 -60.20 -19.90
N ILE A 8 24.83 -61.25 -19.76
CA ILE A 8 25.37 -62.02 -20.88
C ILE A 8 24.73 -63.41 -20.86
N THR A 9 24.06 -63.81 -21.96
CA THR A 9 23.36 -65.11 -22.06
C THR A 9 23.91 -65.97 -23.19
N GLY A 10 24.01 -67.28 -22.98
CA GLY A 10 24.44 -68.26 -24.00
C GLY A 10 23.31 -68.94 -24.75
N HIS A 11 22.05 -68.62 -24.44
CA HIS A 11 20.89 -69.25 -25.06
C HIS A 11 19.78 -68.21 -25.23
N SER A 12 19.17 -68.17 -26.41
CA SER A 12 18.05 -67.29 -26.80
C SER A 12 16.72 -67.79 -26.22
N ASP A 13 16.72 -68.25 -24.97
CA ASP A 13 15.52 -68.64 -24.26
C ASP A 13 14.78 -67.38 -23.81
N GLU A 14 13.74 -67.04 -24.56
CA GLU A 14 12.93 -65.84 -24.40
C GLU A 14 12.35 -65.71 -22.99
N SER A 15 12.12 -66.84 -22.30
CA SER A 15 11.65 -66.87 -20.91
C SER A 15 12.65 -66.28 -19.91
N LYS A 16 13.95 -66.54 -20.10
CA LYS A 16 15.04 -65.99 -19.27
C LYS A 16 15.30 -64.52 -19.58
N LEU A 17 15.20 -64.14 -20.85
CA LEU A 17 15.31 -62.74 -21.27
C LEU A 17 14.16 -61.90 -20.69
N LYS A 18 12.93 -62.41 -20.69
CA LYS A 18 11.76 -61.73 -20.13
C LYS A 18 11.87 -61.54 -18.62
N ARG A 19 12.35 -62.56 -17.89
CA ARG A 19 12.63 -62.45 -16.44
C ARG A 19 13.75 -61.47 -16.12
N ALA A 20 14.80 -61.42 -16.94
CA ALA A 20 15.86 -60.46 -16.71
C ALA A 20 15.35 -59.03 -16.97
N LYS A 21 14.47 -58.81 -17.97
CA LYS A 21 13.94 -57.47 -18.32
C LYS A 21 13.25 -56.77 -17.15
N SER A 22 12.58 -57.51 -16.27
CA SER A 22 11.92 -56.95 -15.09
C SER A 22 12.89 -56.38 -14.05
N THR A 23 14.17 -56.77 -14.09
CA THR A 23 15.21 -56.22 -13.20
C THR A 23 15.80 -54.89 -13.70
N ALA A 24 15.32 -54.39 -14.84
CA ALA A 24 15.76 -53.15 -15.49
C ALA A 24 17.30 -53.01 -15.62
N PRO A 25 17.98 -53.99 -16.24
CA PRO A 25 19.42 -53.88 -16.51
C PRO A 25 19.68 -52.88 -17.63
N LEU A 26 20.93 -52.42 -17.72
CA LEU A 26 21.35 -51.44 -18.72
C LEU A 26 21.59 -52.06 -20.09
N GLY A 27 21.70 -53.38 -20.19
CA GLY A 27 21.92 -54.06 -21.47
C GLY A 27 21.88 -55.58 -21.39
N TYR A 28 21.85 -56.18 -22.58
CA TYR A 28 21.84 -57.62 -22.80
C TYR A 28 22.76 -57.98 -23.95
N ILE A 29 23.53 -59.04 -23.78
CA ILE A 29 24.45 -59.54 -24.80
C ILE A 29 24.26 -61.05 -24.95
N ILE A 30 24.05 -61.52 -26.19
CA ILE A 30 23.88 -62.94 -26.50
C ILE A 30 25.21 -63.51 -26.99
N LYS A 31 25.62 -64.70 -26.54
CA LYS A 31 26.81 -65.40 -27.02
C LYS A 31 26.49 -66.24 -28.27
N PRO A 32 27.44 -66.39 -29.21
CA PRO A 32 28.71 -65.65 -29.28
C PRO A 32 28.45 -64.18 -29.65
N PHE A 33 29.20 -63.25 -29.05
CA PHE A 33 29.11 -61.82 -29.34
C PHE A 33 30.42 -61.32 -29.95
N ASP A 34 30.32 -60.27 -30.76
CA ASP A 34 31.48 -59.51 -31.23
C ASP A 34 32.04 -58.65 -30.07
N PRO A 35 33.35 -58.70 -29.77
CA PRO A 35 33.98 -57.77 -28.83
C PRO A 35 33.61 -56.30 -29.05
N LYS A 36 33.43 -55.86 -30.31
CA LYS A 36 32.99 -54.50 -30.64
C LYS A 36 31.58 -54.20 -30.14
N GLN A 37 30.68 -55.18 -30.20
CA GLN A 37 29.31 -55.05 -29.67
C GLN A 37 29.29 -54.94 -28.14
N LEU A 38 30.15 -55.70 -27.45
CA LEU A 38 30.33 -55.59 -25.99
C LEU A 38 30.83 -54.19 -25.62
N GLN A 39 31.85 -53.68 -26.32
CA GLN A 39 32.40 -52.35 -26.06
C GLN A 39 31.34 -51.24 -26.22
N ILE A 40 30.59 -51.25 -27.33
CA ILE A 40 29.51 -50.26 -27.55
C ILE A 40 28.44 -50.34 -26.44
N THR A 41 28.07 -51.55 -26.01
CA THR A 41 27.06 -51.75 -24.97
C THR A 41 27.54 -51.21 -23.61
N LEU A 42 28.81 -51.44 -23.26
CA LEU A 42 29.42 -50.91 -22.05
C LEU A 42 29.49 -49.38 -22.09
N ASP A 43 29.95 -48.80 -23.20
CA ASP A 43 30.06 -47.34 -23.37
C ASP A 43 28.69 -46.64 -23.21
N MET A 44 27.64 -47.22 -23.81
CA MET A 44 26.28 -46.71 -23.65
C MET A 44 25.78 -46.81 -22.20
N ALA A 45 26.09 -47.92 -21.51
CA ALA A 45 25.72 -48.10 -20.11
C ALA A 45 26.41 -47.08 -19.21
N PHE A 46 27.71 -46.82 -19.42
CA PHE A 46 28.45 -45.79 -18.67
C PHE A 46 27.85 -44.39 -18.87
N ARG A 47 27.64 -43.98 -20.13
CA ARG A 47 27.04 -42.67 -20.44
C ARG A 47 25.66 -42.49 -19.81
N LYS A 48 24.86 -43.56 -19.79
CA LYS A 48 23.53 -43.53 -19.16
C LYS A 48 23.62 -43.30 -17.65
N ILE A 49 24.55 -43.98 -16.96
CA ILE A 49 24.75 -43.78 -15.51
C ILE A 49 25.19 -42.34 -15.22
N GLU A 50 26.14 -41.82 -16.00
CA GLU A 50 26.60 -40.43 -15.84
C GLU A 50 25.46 -39.44 -16.03
N THR A 51 24.65 -39.63 -17.07
CA THR A 51 23.50 -38.78 -17.37
C THR A 51 22.45 -38.86 -16.25
N ASP A 52 22.12 -40.06 -15.77
CA ASP A 52 21.17 -40.27 -14.67
C ASP A 52 21.65 -39.63 -13.36
N GLN A 53 22.96 -39.71 -13.07
CA GLN A 53 23.56 -39.07 -11.89
C GLN A 53 23.53 -37.55 -11.99
N GLN A 54 23.85 -36.99 -13.15
CA GLN A 54 23.76 -35.55 -13.40
C GLN A 54 22.32 -35.07 -13.24
N LEU A 55 21.36 -35.77 -13.83
CA LEU A 55 19.94 -35.45 -13.72
C LEU A 55 19.48 -35.43 -12.26
N LEU A 56 19.87 -36.44 -11.48
CA LEU A 56 19.54 -36.50 -10.06
C LEU A 56 20.16 -35.33 -9.27
N HIS A 57 21.41 -34.95 -9.59
CA HIS A 57 22.05 -33.80 -8.95
C HIS A 57 21.33 -32.49 -9.30
N TYR A 58 20.96 -32.29 -10.57
CA TYR A 58 20.19 -31.13 -11.00
C TYR A 58 18.81 -31.07 -10.33
N GLN A 59 18.11 -32.20 -10.24
CA GLN A 59 16.81 -32.28 -9.56
C GLN A 59 16.93 -31.87 -8.09
N LYS A 60 17.91 -32.41 -7.36
CA LYS A 60 18.16 -32.04 -5.95
C LYS A 60 18.47 -30.55 -5.80
N ARG A 61 19.37 -30.01 -6.64
CA ARG A 61 19.73 -28.59 -6.61
C ARG A 61 18.53 -27.70 -6.92
N LEU A 62 17.68 -28.10 -7.87
CA LEU A 62 16.48 -27.35 -8.22
C LEU A 62 15.48 -27.36 -7.06
N GLU A 63 15.27 -28.51 -6.43
CA GLU A 63 14.42 -28.66 -5.25
C GLU A 63 14.90 -27.78 -4.09
N GLU A 64 16.20 -27.78 -3.79
CA GLU A 64 16.80 -26.90 -2.78
C GLU A 64 16.58 -25.42 -3.09
N MET A 65 16.79 -24.99 -4.35
CA MET A 65 16.56 -23.61 -4.76
C MET A 65 15.08 -23.21 -4.65
N VAL A 66 14.16 -24.10 -5.05
CA VAL A 66 12.71 -23.86 -4.96
C VAL A 66 12.29 -23.75 -3.50
N ASN A 67 12.76 -24.64 -2.63
CA ASN A 67 12.44 -24.61 -1.21
C ASN A 67 12.95 -23.32 -0.55
N LYS A 68 14.19 -22.92 -0.85
CA LYS A 68 14.76 -21.66 -0.35
C LYS A 68 13.94 -20.44 -0.82
N LYS A 69 13.66 -20.34 -2.13
CA LYS A 69 12.87 -19.23 -2.68
C LYS A 69 11.46 -19.19 -2.11
N THR A 70 10.82 -20.35 -1.95
CA THR A 70 9.48 -20.44 -1.36
C THR A 70 9.48 -19.90 0.07
N TYR A 71 10.47 -20.27 0.87
CA TYR A 71 10.62 -19.79 2.23
C TYR A 71 10.84 -18.27 2.29
N ASP A 72 11.73 -17.73 1.44
CA ASP A 72 12.01 -16.29 1.38
C ASP A 72 10.77 -15.49 0.97
N LEU A 73 10.01 -15.99 -0.03
CA LEU A 73 8.77 -15.38 -0.48
C LEU A 73 7.69 -15.40 0.60
N GLN A 74 7.53 -16.51 1.32
CA GLN A 74 6.58 -16.60 2.43
C GLN A 74 6.90 -15.56 3.53
N ARG A 75 8.18 -15.41 3.87
CA ARG A 75 8.62 -14.41 4.84
C ARG A 75 8.29 -12.99 4.39
N GLU A 76 8.52 -12.69 3.12
CA GLU A 76 8.23 -11.37 2.55
C GLU A 76 6.72 -11.09 2.50
N ILE A 77 5.89 -12.09 2.19
CA ILE A 77 4.42 -11.96 2.23
C ILE A 77 3.94 -11.64 3.64
N GLU A 78 4.42 -12.37 4.66
CA GLU A 78 4.04 -12.09 6.05
C GLU A 78 4.48 -10.69 6.49
N ARG A 79 5.70 -10.28 6.10
CA ARG A 79 6.17 -8.92 6.36
C ARG A 79 5.25 -7.88 5.74
N ARG A 80 4.89 -8.02 4.46
CA ARG A 80 3.99 -7.08 3.77
C ARG A 80 2.62 -7.02 4.43
N LYS A 81 2.07 -8.16 4.84
CA LYS A 81 0.78 -8.25 5.52
C LYS A 81 0.77 -7.46 6.83
N THR A 82 1.85 -7.53 7.61
CA THR A 82 1.96 -6.73 8.85
C THR A 82 2.01 -5.23 8.58
N VAL A 83 2.75 -4.81 7.56
CA VAL A 83 2.86 -3.40 7.15
C VAL A 83 1.52 -2.88 6.65
N GLU A 84 0.84 -3.65 5.79
CA GLU A 84 -0.47 -3.30 5.26
C GLU A 84 -1.51 -3.15 6.38
N ALA A 85 -1.52 -4.07 7.36
CA ALA A 85 -2.40 -3.95 8.53
C ALA A 85 -2.13 -2.67 9.34
N SER A 86 -0.87 -2.25 9.47
CA SER A 86 -0.53 -0.98 10.14
C SER A 86 -1.01 0.23 9.33
N LEU A 87 -0.83 0.21 8.00
CA LEU A 87 -1.25 1.29 7.11
C LEU A 87 -2.77 1.46 7.11
N VAL A 88 -3.52 0.36 7.10
CA VAL A 88 -4.99 0.39 7.18
C VAL A 88 -5.44 1.09 8.47
N ARG A 89 -4.85 0.74 9.62
CA ARG A 89 -5.16 1.39 10.91
C ARG A 89 -4.85 2.88 10.90
N GLN A 90 -3.69 3.27 10.37
CA GLN A 90 -3.32 4.68 10.25
C GLN A 90 -4.28 5.45 9.34
N ASN A 91 -4.72 4.83 8.24
CA ASN A 91 -5.67 5.46 7.34
C ASN A 91 -7.05 5.63 8.00
N GLU A 92 -7.53 4.65 8.75
CA GLU A 92 -8.76 4.76 9.53
C GLU A 92 -8.69 5.91 10.54
N GLU A 93 -7.57 6.05 11.26
CA GLU A 93 -7.33 7.15 12.19
C GLU A 93 -7.32 8.51 11.49
N LEU A 94 -6.63 8.62 10.34
CA LEU A 94 -6.61 9.84 9.53
C LEU A 94 -8.00 10.21 9.01
N VAL A 95 -8.81 9.25 8.61
CA VAL A 95 -10.19 9.49 8.17
C VAL A 95 -11.04 10.02 9.33
N ALA A 96 -10.92 9.44 10.52
CA ALA A 96 -11.62 9.91 11.72
C ALA A 96 -11.21 11.35 12.09
N LEU A 97 -9.91 11.63 12.10
CA LEU A 97 -9.38 12.97 12.38
C LEU A 97 -9.85 14.01 11.36
N ASN A 98 -9.83 13.66 10.07
CA ASN A 98 -10.34 14.55 9.02
C ASN A 98 -11.83 14.88 9.20
N LYS A 99 -12.63 13.91 9.64
CA LYS A 99 -14.04 14.14 9.95
C LYS A 99 -14.20 15.11 11.12
N GLU A 100 -13.41 14.95 12.18
CA GLU A 100 -13.41 15.86 13.33
C GLU A 100 -13.01 17.29 12.93
N LEU A 101 -11.92 17.42 12.17
CA LEU A 101 -11.45 18.72 11.66
C LEU A 101 -12.51 19.42 10.81
N LYS A 102 -13.21 18.68 9.94
CA LYS A 102 -14.32 19.22 9.15
C LYS A 102 -15.42 19.82 10.05
N LEU A 103 -15.80 19.12 11.12
CA LEU A 103 -16.79 19.60 12.08
C LEU A 103 -16.31 20.84 12.84
N LYS A 104 -15.06 20.84 13.32
CA LYS A 104 -14.47 22.02 13.98
C LYS A 104 -14.44 23.24 13.06
N ASN A 105 -14.07 23.05 11.80
CA ASN A 105 -14.07 24.14 10.81
C ASN A 105 -15.46 24.71 10.58
N GLN A 106 -16.50 23.87 10.50
CA GLN A 106 -17.89 24.33 10.40
C GLN A 106 -18.32 25.12 11.65
N GLN A 107 -17.95 24.65 12.85
CA GLN A 107 -18.25 25.36 14.09
C GLN A 107 -17.57 26.72 14.16
N ILE A 108 -16.30 26.80 13.77
CA ILE A 108 -15.55 28.05 13.70
C ILE A 108 -16.25 29.01 12.74
N MET A 109 -16.58 28.56 11.52
CA MET A 109 -17.29 29.38 10.54
C MET A 109 -18.61 29.94 11.08
N ALA A 110 -19.40 29.10 11.75
CA ALA A 110 -20.66 29.54 12.36
C ALA A 110 -20.45 30.57 13.48
N LYS A 111 -19.38 30.43 14.28
CA LYS A 111 -19.01 31.42 15.31
C LYS A 111 -18.58 32.73 14.67
N THR A 112 -17.73 32.69 13.64
CA THR A 112 -17.26 33.87 12.91
C THR A 112 -18.44 34.64 12.30
N LEU A 113 -19.40 33.95 11.69
CA LEU A 113 -20.59 34.59 11.12
C LEU A 113 -21.45 35.29 12.19
N LYS A 114 -21.65 34.66 13.35
CA LYS A 114 -22.36 35.28 14.48
C LYS A 114 -21.63 36.51 15.02
N LEU A 115 -20.30 36.45 15.10
CA LEU A 115 -19.48 37.57 15.55
C LEU A 115 -19.63 38.75 14.58
N TYR A 116 -19.51 38.47 13.27
CA TYR A 116 -19.70 39.47 12.23
C TYR A 116 -21.07 40.15 12.29
N GLN A 117 -22.14 39.38 12.49
CA GLN A 117 -23.49 39.94 12.65
C GLN A 117 -23.60 40.86 13.88
N LYS A 118 -22.98 40.48 15.00
CA LYS A 118 -22.92 41.32 16.21
C LYS A 118 -22.14 42.60 15.96
N ASP A 119 -21.01 42.53 15.28
CA ASP A 119 -20.20 43.70 14.94
C ASP A 119 -20.95 44.66 14.02
N GLN A 120 -21.70 44.14 13.04
CA GLN A 120 -22.57 44.95 12.17
C GLN A 120 -23.71 45.63 12.94
N LEU A 121 -24.34 44.92 13.88
CA LEU A 121 -25.38 45.48 14.76
C LEU A 121 -24.81 46.58 15.66
N LEU A 122 -23.63 46.33 16.25
CA LEU A 122 -22.91 47.32 17.04
C LEU A 122 -22.64 48.57 16.20
N LYS A 123 -22.01 48.46 15.02
CA LYS A 123 -21.78 49.59 14.10
C LYS A 123 -23.06 50.40 13.83
N LYS A 124 -24.18 49.74 13.56
CA LYS A 124 -25.49 50.41 13.34
C LYS A 124 -26.00 51.13 14.57
N LEU A 125 -25.90 50.52 15.75
CA LEU A 125 -26.32 51.12 17.02
C LEU A 125 -25.44 52.32 17.38
N THR A 126 -24.12 52.19 17.27
CA THR A 126 -23.15 53.28 17.50
C THR A 126 -23.51 54.48 16.63
N LYS A 127 -23.75 54.25 15.32
CA LYS A 127 -24.16 55.30 14.38
C LYS A 127 -25.51 55.94 14.76
N SER A 128 -26.53 55.14 15.09
CA SER A 128 -27.85 55.65 15.49
C SER A 128 -27.83 56.48 16.78
N LEU A 129 -26.99 56.11 17.75
CA LEU A 129 -26.80 56.88 18.99
C LEU A 129 -26.13 58.24 18.73
N LEU A 130 -25.14 58.28 17.84
CA LEU A 130 -24.52 59.53 17.37
C LEU A 130 -25.52 60.41 16.61
N ASP A 131 -26.27 59.83 15.67
CA ASP A 131 -27.26 60.57 14.88
C ASP A 131 -28.40 61.16 15.74
N LYS A 132 -28.84 60.44 16.79
CA LYS A 132 -29.85 60.93 17.74
C LYS A 132 -29.34 62.07 18.62
N LYS A 133 -28.07 62.07 19.01
CA LYS A 133 -27.44 63.19 19.72
C LYS A 133 -27.51 64.46 18.87
N ASP A 134 -27.18 64.34 17.58
CA ASP A 134 -27.14 65.48 16.66
C ASP A 134 -28.54 66.02 16.31
N LYS A 135 -29.57 65.14 16.26
CA LYS A 135 -30.96 65.55 15.99
C LYS A 135 -31.74 66.06 17.19
N GLU A 136 -31.62 65.45 18.38
CA GLU A 136 -32.44 65.82 19.55
C GLU A 136 -31.80 66.89 20.46
N LYS A 137 -30.56 67.34 20.20
CA LYS A 137 -29.79 68.24 21.10
C LYS A 137 -29.82 67.77 22.57
N LYS A 138 -30.05 66.49 22.83
CA LYS A 138 -29.97 65.93 24.18
C LYS A 138 -28.50 65.80 24.55
N VAL A 139 -28.16 66.32 25.73
CA VAL A 139 -26.83 66.22 26.31
C VAL A 139 -26.58 64.77 26.72
N ILE A 140 -26.03 63.98 25.80
CA ILE A 140 -25.37 62.73 26.16
C ILE A 140 -24.02 63.10 26.78
N ASP A 141 -23.69 62.49 27.91
CA ASP A 141 -22.44 62.71 28.64
C ASP A 141 -21.22 62.74 27.68
N PRO A 142 -20.37 63.78 27.73
CA PRO A 142 -19.16 63.88 26.90
C PRO A 142 -18.24 62.66 26.96
N GLU A 143 -18.15 61.99 28.12
CA GLU A 143 -17.38 60.75 28.28
C GLU A 143 -17.96 59.61 27.44
N ILE A 144 -19.29 59.46 27.46
CA ILE A 144 -20.00 58.44 26.68
C ILE A 144 -19.79 58.67 25.18
N VAL A 145 -19.83 59.92 24.72
CA VAL A 145 -19.58 60.25 23.30
C VAL A 145 -18.14 59.93 22.90
N LYS A 146 -17.17 60.22 23.78
CA LYS A 146 -15.75 59.92 23.54
C LYS A 146 -15.51 58.42 23.47
N MET A 147 -16.15 57.66 24.36
CA MET A 147 -16.12 56.20 24.39
C MET A 147 -16.81 55.57 23.15
N ILE A 148 -17.93 56.11 22.70
CA ILE A 148 -18.62 55.71 21.46
C ILE A 148 -17.73 55.96 20.24
N ARG A 149 -17.08 57.14 20.13
CA ARG A 149 -16.14 57.42 19.02
C ARG A 149 -14.88 56.55 19.06
N ALA A 150 -14.34 56.29 20.26
CA ALA A 150 -13.20 55.39 20.42
C ALA A 150 -13.55 53.95 19.97
N LEU A 151 -14.74 53.46 20.33
CA LEU A 151 -15.27 52.20 19.83
C LEU A 151 -15.43 52.22 18.31
N GLN A 152 -16.00 53.29 17.75
CA GLN A 152 -16.23 53.42 16.31
C GLN A 152 -14.92 53.35 15.50
N ASN A 153 -13.88 54.04 15.93
CA ASN A 153 -12.55 54.00 15.31
C ASN A 153 -11.91 52.60 15.42
N HIS A 154 -12.02 51.94 16.59
CA HIS A 154 -11.54 50.56 16.77
C HIS A 154 -12.27 49.57 15.83
N PHE A 155 -13.55 49.81 15.51
CA PHE A 155 -14.31 48.99 14.57
C PHE A 155 -14.01 49.28 13.08
N GLU A 156 -13.39 50.41 12.77
CA GLU A 156 -12.93 50.78 11.41
C GLU A 156 -11.51 50.28 11.12
N GLU A 157 -10.62 50.23 12.13
CA GLU A 157 -9.26 49.68 11.97
C GLU A 157 -9.21 48.13 11.90
N HIS A 158 -10.23 47.45 12.42
CA HIS A 158 -10.32 45.97 12.44
C HIS A 158 -11.38 45.41 11.48
N THR A 159 -11.65 46.06 10.35
CA THR A 159 -12.53 45.47 9.33
C THR A 159 -11.91 44.17 8.79
N LEU A 160 -12.76 43.16 8.66
CA LEU A 160 -12.42 41.81 8.17
C LEU A 160 -11.89 41.76 6.72
N ASP A 161 -11.50 42.87 6.12
CA ASP A 161 -11.03 42.95 4.73
C ASP A 161 -9.76 42.11 4.50
N GLU A 162 -8.95 41.88 5.54
CA GLU A 162 -7.82 40.92 5.47
C GLU A 162 -8.24 39.44 5.59
N PHE A 163 -9.41 39.14 6.15
CA PHE A 163 -9.86 37.77 6.42
C PHE A 163 -10.63 37.14 5.25
N GLU A 164 -11.42 37.93 4.50
CA GLU A 164 -12.16 37.43 3.32
C GLU A 164 -11.20 37.01 2.19
N VAL A 165 -10.13 37.77 1.96
CA VAL A 165 -9.17 37.49 0.88
C VAL A 165 -8.37 36.21 1.16
N ARG A 166 -7.98 35.95 2.41
CA ARG A 166 -7.22 34.73 2.74
C ARG A 166 -8.05 33.45 2.66
N PHE A 167 -9.37 33.50 2.90
CA PHE A 167 -10.20 32.29 2.90
C PHE A 167 -10.53 31.78 1.49
N SER A 168 -10.70 32.69 0.51
CA SER A 168 -10.86 32.32 -0.90
C SER A 168 -9.60 31.73 -1.52
N ASP A 169 -8.44 32.23 -1.08
CA ASP A 169 -7.14 31.82 -1.62
C ASP A 169 -6.69 30.45 -1.07
N ILE A 170 -7.12 30.09 0.15
CA ILE A 170 -6.75 28.83 0.80
C ILE A 170 -7.64 27.65 0.35
N TYR A 171 -8.86 27.90 -0.13
CA TYR A 171 -9.81 26.84 -0.50
C TYR A 171 -10.45 27.04 -1.88
N HIS A 172 -9.65 26.85 -2.93
CA HIS A 172 -10.18 26.59 -4.27
C HIS A 172 -10.96 25.26 -4.27
N GLY A 173 -12.30 25.35 -4.25
CA GLY A 173 -13.20 24.19 -4.29
C GLY A 173 -14.22 24.09 -3.13
N PHE A 174 -14.34 25.13 -2.29
CA PHE A 174 -15.36 25.15 -1.23
C PHE A 174 -16.80 25.15 -1.78
N ASN A 175 -17.05 25.88 -2.87
CA ASN A 175 -18.39 25.95 -3.49
C ASN A 175 -18.83 24.63 -4.15
N ASP A 176 -17.89 23.83 -4.68
CA ASP A 176 -18.22 22.58 -5.39
C ASP A 176 -18.70 21.43 -4.48
N ARG A 177 -18.45 21.51 -3.16
CA ARG A 177 -18.79 20.44 -2.21
C ARG A 177 -20.07 20.69 -1.39
N LEU A 178 -20.69 21.87 -1.52
CA LEU A 178 -21.95 22.19 -0.83
C LEU A 178 -23.20 21.85 -1.67
N LEU A 179 -23.03 21.57 -2.97
CA LEU A 179 -24.13 21.30 -3.92
C LEU A 179 -24.15 19.85 -4.46
N LYS A 180 -23.51 18.89 -3.78
CA LYS A 180 -23.64 17.45 -4.07
C LYS A 180 -23.99 16.65 -2.84
#